data_AF-A0ABD6BB27-F1
#
_entry.id   AF-A0ABD6BB27-F1
#
_cell.length_a   1.000
_cell.length_b   1.000
_cell.length_c   1.000
_cell.angle_alpha   90.00
_cell.angle_beta   90.00
_cell.angle_gamma   90.00
#
_symmetry.space_group_name_H-M   'P 1'
#
loop_
_entity.id
_entity.type
_entity.pdbx_description
1 polymer ?
#
loop_
_entity_poly.entity_id
_entity_poly.type
_entity_poly.pdbx_seq_one_letter_code
_entity_poly.pdbx_strand_id
1 'polypeptide(L)'
;MHEPDDDISISIDDDELDRMERALDDTEYDTELGVEMAKDARRVAAGELSEAEFYRRHHEDVLEEFGEDDREISGLLDGEFEGDNIDETLSSLAEREDLSRREIMKKGGAAALALSMFAAAGQRTANAQSEESDDGTRWGMTINLNNCDGCLACVVACNEEHGTSRGANWMYVFTYEDEDQDDENFLVRPCQHCTDSPCTKVCPVGARHTREEDGLVLTDYDICIGCRYCEVSCPYGVNYFQWGEPDVPDSEIPDENQIDDRGKWVGARPPKGVMGKCTFCVDRQDGQMGEEKVGTTACEEACAMNAIHFGDLNDPESDPNQHLREYRDQQENDMTYPNRKEHTVSTFKLMEERGTSPNVHYIGNEPSPHAEQVEGPVTYEERGIVDNRKEEVLDNGAMANKEGEQA
;
A
#
# COMPACT_ATOMS: atom_id res chain seq x y z
N MET A 1 -15.35 14.88 -37.22
CA MET A 1 -14.89 15.86 -36.22
C MET A 1 -15.73 15.56 -35.00
N HIS A 2 -15.21 14.67 -34.15
CA HIS A 2 -15.78 14.40 -32.84
C HIS A 2 -14.96 15.28 -31.91
N GLU A 3 -15.60 16.23 -31.25
CA GLU A 3 -14.97 17.04 -30.22
C GLU A 3 -14.53 16.09 -29.10
N PRO A 4 -13.35 16.30 -28.48
CA PRO A 4 -12.97 15.55 -27.30
C PRO A 4 -13.89 15.98 -26.16
N ASP A 5 -14.57 15.03 -25.53
CA ASP A 5 -15.24 15.27 -24.26
C ASP A 5 -14.16 15.67 -23.24
N ASP A 6 -14.18 16.94 -22.86
CA ASP A 6 -13.45 17.51 -21.74
C ASP A 6 -14.02 16.97 -20.42
N ASP A 7 -13.15 16.71 -19.45
CA ASP A 7 -13.39 16.28 -18.06
C ASP A 7 -13.91 14.85 -17.83
N ILE A 8 -13.01 13.88 -17.98
CA ILE A 8 -12.97 12.71 -17.08
C ILE A 8 -12.05 13.08 -15.90
N SER A 9 -12.42 14.12 -15.15
CA SER A 9 -11.91 14.25 -13.80
C SER A 9 -12.83 13.42 -12.92
N ILE A 10 -12.39 12.25 -12.48
CA ILE A 10 -13.04 11.54 -11.38
C ILE A 10 -12.76 12.39 -10.13
N SER A 11 -13.58 13.43 -9.93
CA SER A 11 -13.66 14.16 -8.68
C SER A 11 -13.91 13.13 -7.59
N ILE A 12 -13.18 13.22 -6.48
CA ILE A 12 -13.53 12.44 -5.29
C ILE A 12 -14.98 12.82 -4.98
N ASP A 13 -15.89 11.88 -5.15
CA ASP A 13 -17.31 12.13 -4.90
C ASP A 13 -17.48 12.53 -3.44
N ASP A 14 -18.42 13.43 -3.15
CA ASP A 14 -18.60 13.98 -1.80
C ASP A 14 -18.87 12.85 -0.79
N ASP A 15 -19.51 11.75 -1.23
CA ASP A 15 -19.76 10.55 -0.44
C ASP A 15 -18.47 9.77 -0.07
N GLU A 16 -17.45 9.78 -0.94
CA GLU A 16 -16.14 9.19 -0.64
C GLU A 16 -15.38 10.03 0.40
N LEU A 17 -15.43 11.37 0.29
CA LEU A 17 -14.82 12.26 1.30
C LEU A 17 -15.46 12.08 2.67
N ASP A 18 -16.79 12.05 2.71
CA ASP A 18 -17.58 11.79 3.90
C ASP A 18 -17.23 10.44 4.55
N ARG A 19 -16.98 9.40 3.74
CA ARG A 19 -16.53 8.09 4.24
C ARG A 19 -15.14 8.16 4.83
N MET A 20 -14.25 8.93 4.22
CA MET A 20 -12.87 9.11 4.65
C MET A 20 -12.78 9.94 5.95
N GLU A 21 -13.58 11.00 6.10
CA GLU A 21 -13.65 11.80 7.33
C GLU A 21 -14.11 10.97 8.54
N ARG A 22 -15.16 10.16 8.36
CA ARG A 22 -15.59 9.20 9.40
C ARG A 22 -14.51 8.17 9.76
N ALA A 23 -13.56 7.91 8.85
CA ALA A 23 -12.43 7.03 9.14
C ALA A 23 -11.30 7.74 9.93
N LEU A 24 -11.41 9.03 10.22
CA LEU A 24 -10.45 9.77 11.03
C LEU A 24 -11.05 10.28 12.34
N ASP A 25 -12.38 10.44 12.41
CA ASP A 25 -13.13 10.99 13.55
C ASP A 25 -12.90 10.28 14.90
N ASP A 26 -12.49 9.01 14.87
CA ASP A 26 -12.22 8.22 16.09
C ASP A 26 -10.76 8.26 16.55
N THR A 27 -9.96 9.18 15.99
CA THR A 27 -8.55 9.37 16.37
C THR A 27 -8.37 10.61 17.26
N GLU A 28 -7.26 10.68 18.01
CA GLU A 28 -6.91 11.89 18.77
C GLU A 28 -6.16 12.94 17.94
N TYR A 29 -6.03 12.68 16.63
CA TYR A 29 -5.24 13.43 15.66
C TYR A 29 -6.13 14.35 14.80
N ASP A 30 -5.52 15.33 14.12
CA ASP A 30 -6.21 16.30 13.30
C ASP A 30 -6.78 15.63 12.04
N THR A 31 -8.10 15.59 11.94
CA THR A 31 -8.80 15.01 10.78
C THR A 31 -8.59 15.84 9.50
N GLU A 32 -8.55 17.17 9.60
CA GLU A 32 -8.41 18.06 8.44
C GLU A 32 -7.04 17.89 7.79
N LEU A 33 -5.98 17.85 8.59
CA LEU A 33 -4.61 17.58 8.10
C LEU A 33 -4.56 16.22 7.40
N GLY A 34 -5.15 15.18 8.00
CA GLY A 34 -5.18 13.83 7.43
C GLY A 34 -5.84 13.77 6.05
N VAL A 35 -6.99 14.45 5.89
CA VAL A 35 -7.70 14.52 4.63
C VAL A 35 -6.91 15.30 3.58
N GLU A 36 -6.32 16.45 3.95
CA GLU A 36 -5.48 17.26 3.07
C GLU A 36 -4.27 16.46 2.57
N MET A 37 -3.53 15.82 3.49
CA MET A 37 -2.38 14.97 3.16
C MET A 37 -2.78 13.80 2.27
N ALA A 38 -3.91 13.14 2.54
CA ALA A 38 -4.40 12.03 1.72
C ALA A 38 -4.78 12.45 0.30
N LYS A 39 -5.39 13.62 0.14
CA LYS A 39 -5.67 14.20 -1.18
C LYS A 39 -4.37 14.46 -1.94
N ASP A 40 -3.43 15.14 -1.32
CA ASP A 40 -2.18 15.48 -1.97
C ASP A 40 -1.30 14.26 -2.24
N ALA A 41 -1.25 13.25 -1.37
CA ALA A 41 -0.49 12.03 -1.62
C ALA A 41 -1.01 11.24 -2.82
N ARG A 42 -2.33 11.22 -3.04
CA ARG A 42 -2.92 10.68 -4.27
C ARG A 42 -2.52 11.50 -5.50
N ARG A 43 -2.43 12.82 -5.39
CA ARG A 43 -1.91 13.69 -6.46
C ARG A 43 -0.42 13.45 -6.73
N VAL A 44 0.38 13.14 -5.70
CA VAL A 44 1.77 12.71 -5.91
C VAL A 44 1.81 11.40 -6.66
N ALA A 45 0.99 10.42 -6.27
CA ALA A 45 0.90 9.14 -6.99
C ALA A 45 0.44 9.30 -8.45
N ALA A 46 -0.44 10.26 -8.73
CA ALA A 46 -0.87 10.60 -10.08
C ALA A 46 0.17 11.42 -10.88
N GLY A 47 1.31 11.79 -10.29
CA GLY A 47 2.32 12.65 -10.90
C GLY A 47 1.90 14.12 -11.04
N GLU A 48 0.79 14.53 -10.42
CA GLU A 48 0.26 15.90 -10.43
C GLU A 48 0.94 16.82 -9.41
N LEU A 49 1.61 16.24 -8.42
CA LEU A 49 2.35 16.93 -7.36
C LEU A 49 3.70 16.25 -7.16
N SER A 50 4.80 17.00 -7.07
CA SER A 50 6.08 16.39 -6.71
C SER A 50 6.12 16.04 -5.21
N GLU A 51 6.79 14.95 -4.86
CA GLU A 51 7.02 14.57 -3.45
C GLU A 51 7.72 15.68 -2.65
N ALA A 52 8.63 16.41 -3.29
CA ALA A 52 9.29 17.60 -2.74
C ALA A 52 8.34 18.71 -2.33
N GLU A 53 7.30 18.93 -3.12
CA GLU A 53 6.27 19.92 -2.82
C GLU A 53 5.35 19.41 -1.72
N PHE A 54 4.96 18.14 -1.78
CA PHE A 54 4.13 17.49 -0.77
C PHE A 54 4.75 17.61 0.62
N TYR A 55 6.03 17.22 0.79
CA TYR A 55 6.68 17.35 2.08
C TYR A 55 6.80 18.80 2.51
N ARG A 56 7.20 19.72 1.62
CA ARG A 56 7.30 21.13 1.99
C ARG A 56 5.97 21.72 2.46
N ARG A 57 4.86 21.31 1.83
CA ARG A 57 3.53 21.79 2.18
C ARG A 57 3.09 21.33 3.57
N HIS A 58 3.32 20.05 3.90
CA HIS A 58 2.79 19.42 5.11
C HIS A 58 3.80 19.29 6.25
N HIS A 59 5.06 19.71 6.05
CA HIS A 59 6.12 19.52 7.05
C HIS A 59 5.87 20.29 8.35
N GLU A 60 5.51 21.57 8.25
CA GLU A 60 5.28 22.38 9.46
C GLU A 60 4.07 21.87 10.25
N ASP A 61 2.98 21.52 9.57
CA ASP A 61 1.77 20.98 10.21
C ASP A 61 2.02 19.61 10.85
N VAL A 62 2.74 18.72 10.17
CA VAL A 62 3.14 17.41 10.74
C VAL A 62 4.05 17.59 11.96
N LEU A 63 5.00 18.53 11.93
CA LEU A 63 5.85 18.81 13.09
C LEU A 63 5.06 19.43 14.24
N GLU A 64 4.08 20.29 13.96
CA GLU A 64 3.21 20.89 14.97
C GLU A 64 2.36 19.83 15.68
N GLU A 65 1.83 18.87 14.93
CA GLU A 65 0.96 17.83 15.46
C GLU A 65 1.72 16.68 16.13
N PHE A 66 2.72 16.12 15.45
CA PHE A 66 3.38 14.87 15.87
C PHE A 66 4.73 15.09 16.56
N GLY A 67 5.33 16.28 16.43
CA GLY A 67 6.63 16.62 17.03
C GLY A 67 7.85 16.02 16.32
N GLU A 68 7.63 15.14 15.35
CA GLU A 68 8.64 14.57 14.46
C GLU A 68 8.05 14.34 13.06
N ASP A 69 8.92 14.34 12.06
CA ASP A 69 8.57 14.06 10.68
C ASP A 69 9.65 13.15 10.11
N ASP A 70 9.45 11.85 10.29
CA ASP A 70 10.40 10.79 9.90
C ASP A 70 10.12 10.26 8.49
N ARG A 71 9.35 11.01 7.67
CA ARG A 71 9.13 10.68 6.27
C ARG A 71 10.45 10.74 5.50
N GLU A 72 10.77 9.67 4.78
CA GLU A 72 12.00 9.60 4.00
C GLU A 72 11.99 10.65 2.88
N ILE A 73 12.94 11.59 2.94
CA ILE A 73 13.17 12.62 1.92
C ILE A 73 13.93 12.01 0.72
N SER A 74 13.73 10.73 0.44
CA SER A 74 14.45 10.03 -0.64
C SER A 74 14.14 10.70 -1.98
N GLY A 75 15.17 11.11 -2.74
CA GLY A 75 15.02 11.80 -4.03
C GLY A 75 14.90 13.33 -3.99
N LEU A 76 14.70 13.96 -2.83
CA LEU A 76 14.63 15.43 -2.71
C LEU A 76 15.99 16.13 -2.71
N LEU A 77 17.05 15.41 -2.34
CA LEU A 77 18.43 15.92 -2.34
C LEU A 77 19.15 15.72 -3.68
N ASP A 78 18.46 15.18 -4.69
CA ASP A 78 18.95 15.09 -6.07
C ASP A 78 18.45 16.26 -6.95
N GLY A 79 17.71 17.22 -6.37
CA GLY A 79 17.14 18.39 -7.05
C GLY A 79 17.78 19.72 -6.62
N GLU A 80 18.16 20.51 -7.62
CA GLU A 80 18.84 21.81 -7.54
C GLU A 80 18.24 22.80 -6.51
N PHE A 81 19.08 23.29 -5.58
CA PHE A 81 18.87 24.58 -4.92
C PHE A 81 19.83 25.62 -5.52
N GLU A 82 19.34 26.40 -6.48
CA GLU A 82 20.01 27.63 -6.92
C GLU A 82 19.72 28.77 -5.92
N GLY A 83 20.76 29.30 -5.28
CA GLY A 83 20.67 30.50 -4.44
C GLY A 83 21.98 30.89 -3.75
N ASP A 84 22.61 31.98 -4.23
CA ASP A 84 23.86 32.54 -3.71
C ASP A 84 23.71 33.11 -2.27
N ASN A 85 24.16 32.39 -1.23
CA ASN A 85 24.79 32.97 -0.01
C ASN A 85 25.25 31.98 1.09
N ILE A 86 25.48 30.70 0.77
CA ILE A 86 25.82 29.69 1.78
C ILE A 86 27.32 29.68 2.18
N ASP A 87 28.21 30.14 1.29
CA ASP A 87 29.67 30.08 1.48
C ASP A 87 30.20 30.93 2.65
N GLU A 88 29.61 32.12 2.89
CA GLU A 88 30.00 32.97 4.03
C GLU A 88 29.55 32.38 5.37
N THR A 89 28.44 31.64 5.39
CA THR A 89 27.88 31.07 6.61
C THR A 89 28.67 29.83 7.06
N LEU A 90 29.06 28.97 6.09
CA LEU A 90 29.83 27.75 6.32
C LEU A 90 31.25 28.01 6.83
N SER A 91 31.90 29.07 6.33
CA SER A 91 33.28 29.41 6.71
C SER A 91 33.43 29.79 8.18
N SER A 92 32.36 30.26 8.83
CA SER A 92 32.36 30.65 10.25
C SER A 92 32.18 29.49 11.23
N LEU A 93 31.69 28.34 10.76
CA LEU A 93 31.37 27.17 11.58
C LEU A 93 32.53 26.16 11.67
N ALA A 94 33.51 26.26 10.78
CA ALA A 94 34.61 25.31 10.63
C ALA A 94 35.76 25.42 11.67
N GLU A 95 35.71 26.36 12.63
CA GLU A 95 36.84 26.63 13.53
C GLU A 95 36.69 26.10 14.99
N ARG A 96 35.82 25.12 15.26
CA ARG A 96 35.66 24.57 16.63
C ARG A 96 35.52 23.05 16.68
N GLU A 97 36.63 22.38 16.98
CA GLU A 97 36.71 20.93 17.23
C GLU A 97 36.40 20.59 18.72
N ASP A 98 35.97 19.35 18.94
CA ASP A 98 35.60 18.66 20.20
C ASP A 98 34.15 18.79 20.69
N LEU A 99 33.19 18.12 20.02
CA LEU A 99 31.88 17.77 20.61
C LEU A 99 31.42 16.36 20.18
N SER A 100 30.75 15.64 21.10
CA SER A 100 30.30 14.26 20.90
C SER A 100 28.88 14.16 20.27
N ARG A 101 28.57 13.03 19.61
CA ARG A 101 27.33 12.74 18.85
C ARG A 101 26.00 13.16 19.50
N ARG A 102 25.91 13.16 20.84
CA ARG A 102 24.68 13.51 21.58
C ARG A 102 24.42 15.02 21.66
N GLU A 103 25.42 15.87 21.45
CA GLU A 103 25.28 17.33 21.47
C GLU A 103 24.93 17.92 20.09
N ILE A 104 25.29 17.23 19.01
CA ILE A 104 24.97 17.63 17.62
C ILE A 104 23.45 17.57 17.37
N MET A 105 22.80 16.52 17.86
CA MET A 105 21.34 16.34 17.74
C MET A 105 20.52 17.35 18.58
N LYS A 106 21.12 18.00 19.57
CA LYS A 106 20.42 18.96 20.45
C LYS A 106 20.44 20.40 19.96
N LYS A 107 21.20 20.71 18.91
CA LYS A 107 21.34 22.07 18.40
C LYS A 107 21.39 22.09 16.88
N GLY A 108 20.24 21.89 16.24
CA GLY A 108 19.90 22.43 14.92
C GLY A 108 20.61 21.80 13.70
N GLY A 109 19.81 21.54 12.65
CA GLY A 109 20.26 21.00 11.37
C GLY A 109 21.39 21.81 10.71
N ALA A 110 22.30 21.07 10.05
CA ALA A 110 23.21 21.51 8.97
C ALA A 110 24.36 20.51 8.71
N ALA A 111 24.51 19.42 9.48
CA ALA A 111 25.70 18.56 9.40
C ALA A 111 25.58 17.32 8.46
N ALA A 112 24.63 17.29 7.53
CA ALA A 112 24.52 16.21 6.54
C ALA A 112 25.45 16.40 5.32
N LEU A 113 25.95 17.62 5.07
CA LEU A 113 26.67 17.97 3.83
C LEU A 113 28.13 17.49 3.74
N ALA A 114 28.72 16.95 4.80
CA ALA A 114 30.15 16.60 4.80
C ALA A 114 30.45 15.18 4.30
N LEU A 115 29.46 14.29 4.22
CA LEU A 115 29.66 12.88 3.83
C LEU A 115 29.48 12.63 2.32
N SER A 116 28.94 13.58 1.57
CA SER A 116 28.59 13.42 0.14
C SER A 116 29.74 13.64 -0.84
N MET A 117 30.92 14.10 -0.40
CA MET A 117 32.02 14.50 -1.31
C MET A 117 32.85 13.36 -1.91
N PHE A 118 32.54 12.07 -1.67
CA PHE A 118 33.35 10.96 -2.19
C PHE A 118 32.75 10.17 -3.38
N ALA A 119 31.53 10.47 -3.84
CA ALA A 119 30.86 9.64 -4.86
C ALA A 119 30.72 10.27 -6.26
N ALA A 120 31.05 11.55 -6.46
CA ALA A 120 30.81 12.21 -7.75
C ALA A 120 31.99 12.06 -8.73
N ALA A 121 32.12 10.89 -9.38
CA ALA A 121 32.94 10.72 -10.57
C ALA A 121 32.35 9.69 -11.55
N GLY A 122 31.40 10.16 -12.38
CA GLY A 122 30.72 9.41 -13.45
C GLY A 122 29.21 9.35 -13.17
N GLN A 123 28.25 9.64 -14.04
CA GLN A 123 28.27 9.73 -15.50
C GLN A 123 27.02 10.52 -15.99
N ARG A 124 27.23 11.27 -17.07
CA ARG A 124 26.35 11.75 -18.15
C ARG A 124 24.90 11.22 -18.28
N THR A 125 23.94 12.16 -18.26
CA THR A 125 22.73 12.34 -19.11
C THR A 125 21.98 11.14 -19.71
N ALA A 126 20.70 10.95 -19.34
CA ALA A 126 19.56 10.48 -20.17
C ALA A 126 18.25 10.62 -19.37
N ASN A 127 17.27 11.43 -19.77
CA ASN A 127 16.08 11.05 -20.56
C ASN A 127 15.42 9.74 -20.09
N ALA A 128 14.35 9.86 -19.31
CA ALA A 128 13.57 8.78 -18.73
C ALA A 128 12.79 8.01 -19.82
N GLN A 129 13.41 6.98 -20.35
CA GLN A 129 12.74 5.71 -20.56
C GLN A 129 13.15 4.84 -19.38
N SER A 130 12.17 4.25 -18.69
CA SER A 130 12.39 3.27 -17.62
C SER A 130 13.23 2.11 -18.15
N GLU A 131 14.53 2.11 -17.84
CA GLU A 131 15.31 0.88 -17.86
C GLU A 131 14.95 0.12 -16.59
N GLU A 132 14.24 -0.99 -16.76
CA GLU A 132 14.08 -2.02 -15.72
C GLU A 132 15.48 -2.44 -15.26
N SER A 133 15.83 -2.10 -14.02
CA SER A 133 16.99 -2.69 -13.36
C SER A 133 16.60 -4.07 -12.83
N ASP A 134 16.94 -5.08 -13.62
CA ASP A 134 16.73 -6.52 -13.45
C ASP A 134 17.69 -7.17 -12.40
N ASP A 135 17.78 -6.62 -11.18
CA ASP A 135 18.71 -7.18 -10.16
C ASP A 135 18.08 -7.40 -8.77
N GLY A 136 16.74 -7.38 -8.66
CA GLY A 136 16.04 -7.62 -7.40
C GLY A 136 14.67 -8.27 -7.60
N THR A 137 14.16 -8.94 -6.57
CA THR A 137 12.81 -9.51 -6.56
C THR A 137 11.78 -8.37 -6.60
N ARG A 138 10.63 -8.58 -7.24
CA ARG A 138 9.49 -7.67 -7.11
C ARG A 138 8.21 -8.45 -6.94
N TRP A 139 7.72 -8.54 -5.71
CA TRP A 139 6.52 -9.33 -5.45
C TRP A 139 5.26 -8.73 -6.07
N GLY A 140 4.43 -9.60 -6.65
CA GLY A 140 3.14 -9.22 -7.20
C GLY A 140 2.24 -10.42 -7.43
N MET A 141 1.05 -10.13 -7.96
CA MET A 141 0.00 -11.12 -8.13
C MET A 141 -0.72 -10.95 -9.46
N THR A 142 -1.15 -12.05 -10.07
CA THR A 142 -2.12 -12.07 -11.16
C THR A 142 -3.38 -12.77 -10.66
N ILE A 143 -4.53 -12.10 -10.72
CA ILE A 143 -5.81 -12.63 -10.31
C ILE A 143 -6.71 -12.84 -11.53
N ASN A 144 -7.05 -14.09 -11.82
CA ASN A 144 -8.00 -14.45 -12.85
C ASN A 144 -9.44 -14.50 -12.32
N LEU A 145 -10.15 -13.40 -12.52
CA LEU A 145 -11.55 -13.23 -12.10
C LEU A 145 -12.50 -14.17 -12.84
N ASN A 146 -12.17 -14.59 -14.07
CA ASN A 146 -12.98 -15.56 -14.81
C ASN A 146 -13.01 -16.95 -14.15
N ASN A 147 -12.01 -17.25 -13.31
CA ASN A 147 -11.96 -18.49 -12.55
C ASN A 147 -12.60 -18.34 -11.15
N CYS A 148 -12.81 -17.12 -10.67
CA CYS A 148 -13.30 -16.89 -9.32
C CYS A 148 -14.77 -17.32 -9.19
N ASP A 149 -15.11 -17.98 -8.09
CA ASP A 149 -16.46 -18.45 -7.78
C ASP A 149 -17.06 -17.78 -6.53
N GLY A 150 -16.38 -16.76 -5.98
CA GLY A 150 -16.85 -16.04 -4.79
C GLY A 150 -16.84 -16.84 -3.48
N CYS A 151 -16.16 -17.99 -3.39
CA CYS A 151 -16.29 -18.90 -2.24
C CYS A 151 -15.72 -18.40 -0.89
N LEU A 152 -14.97 -17.28 -0.91
CA LEU A 152 -14.27 -16.64 0.22
C LEU A 152 -13.14 -17.46 0.87
N ALA A 153 -12.70 -18.56 0.26
CA ALA A 153 -11.63 -19.39 0.82
C ALA A 153 -10.30 -18.63 1.01
N CYS A 154 -9.96 -17.74 0.06
CA CYS A 154 -8.78 -16.89 0.14
C CYS A 154 -8.82 -15.92 1.33
N VAL A 155 -9.99 -15.36 1.66
CA VAL A 155 -10.17 -14.46 2.80
C VAL A 155 -9.99 -15.22 4.11
N VAL A 156 -10.63 -16.39 4.24
CA VAL A 156 -10.51 -17.23 5.44
C VAL A 156 -9.07 -17.68 5.65
N ALA A 157 -8.37 -18.13 4.60
CA ALA A 157 -6.98 -18.56 4.71
C ALA A 157 -6.04 -17.41 5.10
N CYS A 158 -6.24 -16.21 4.54
CA CYS A 158 -5.49 -15.01 4.94
C CYS A 158 -5.69 -14.70 6.43
N ASN A 159 -6.94 -14.81 6.91
CA ASN A 159 -7.25 -14.52 8.30
C ASN A 159 -6.65 -15.56 9.26
N GLU A 160 -6.69 -16.84 8.89
CA GLU A 160 -6.14 -17.93 9.69
C GLU A 160 -4.61 -17.88 9.75
N GLU A 161 -3.93 -17.65 8.62
CA GLU A 161 -2.46 -17.63 8.58
C GLU A 161 -1.86 -16.46 9.38
N HIS A 162 -2.44 -15.27 9.24
CA HIS A 162 -1.95 -14.08 9.93
C HIS A 162 -2.61 -13.84 11.29
N GLY A 163 -3.54 -14.71 11.70
CA GLY A 163 -4.24 -14.60 12.98
C GLY A 163 -5.09 -13.33 13.11
N THR A 164 -5.55 -12.76 11.99
CA THR A 164 -6.33 -11.50 12.01
C THR A 164 -7.58 -11.66 12.85
N SER A 165 -7.96 -10.60 13.55
CA SER A 165 -9.22 -10.59 14.29
C SER A 165 -10.43 -10.84 13.38
N ARG A 166 -11.53 -11.32 13.94
CA ARG A 166 -12.76 -11.53 13.19
C ARG A 166 -13.20 -10.24 12.48
N GLY A 167 -13.30 -10.32 11.15
CA GLY A 167 -13.69 -9.21 10.28
C GLY A 167 -12.62 -8.14 10.05
N ALA A 168 -11.41 -8.32 10.57
CA ALA A 168 -10.21 -7.59 10.18
C ALA A 168 -9.67 -8.10 8.83
N ASN A 169 -10.54 -8.21 7.82
CA ASN A 169 -10.21 -8.84 6.55
C ASN A 169 -9.17 -7.99 5.80
N TRP A 170 -8.07 -8.61 5.40
CA TRP A 170 -6.97 -7.97 4.67
C TRP A 170 -7.11 -8.02 3.15
N MET A 171 -8.14 -8.72 2.69
CA MET A 171 -8.57 -8.77 1.31
C MET A 171 -10.09 -8.94 1.28
N TYR A 172 -10.71 -8.49 0.19
CA TYR A 172 -12.14 -8.59 0.00
C TYR A 172 -12.45 -9.28 -1.33
N VAL A 173 -13.51 -10.06 -1.37
CA VAL A 173 -14.17 -10.48 -2.60
C VAL A 173 -15.50 -9.76 -2.68
N PHE A 174 -15.69 -9.00 -3.75
CA PHE A 174 -16.95 -8.34 -4.08
C PHE A 174 -17.66 -9.12 -5.17
N THR A 175 -18.95 -9.32 -5.02
CA THR A 175 -19.81 -9.79 -6.10
C THR A 175 -20.54 -8.58 -6.66
N TYR A 176 -20.57 -8.45 -7.98
CA TYR A 176 -21.19 -7.31 -8.65
C TYR A 176 -21.92 -7.71 -9.93
N GLU A 177 -22.97 -6.95 -10.23
CA GLU A 177 -23.65 -6.95 -11.51
C GLU A 177 -23.27 -5.68 -12.28
N ASP A 178 -23.18 -5.79 -13.60
CA ASP A 178 -22.85 -4.67 -14.49
C ASP A 178 -23.67 -4.83 -15.77
N GLU A 179 -24.41 -3.81 -16.18
CA GLU A 179 -25.42 -3.91 -17.26
C GLU A 179 -24.83 -4.38 -18.61
N ASP A 180 -23.54 -4.13 -18.82
CA ASP A 180 -22.79 -4.51 -20.02
C ASP A 180 -22.09 -5.89 -19.90
N GLN A 181 -22.31 -6.63 -18.81
CA GLN A 181 -21.70 -7.92 -18.52
C GLN A 181 -22.77 -8.98 -18.21
N ASP A 182 -22.84 -10.05 -19.01
CA ASP A 182 -23.92 -11.06 -18.94
C ASP A 182 -23.79 -12.07 -17.77
N ASP A 183 -22.68 -12.04 -17.01
CA ASP A 183 -22.34 -13.03 -15.98
C ASP A 183 -22.28 -12.41 -14.56
N GLU A 184 -22.44 -13.23 -13.52
CA GLU A 184 -22.14 -12.85 -12.13
C GLU A 184 -20.63 -12.61 -12.00
N ASN A 185 -20.23 -11.38 -11.66
CA ASN A 185 -18.83 -11.01 -11.63
C ASN A 185 -18.29 -10.96 -10.20
N PHE A 186 -17.01 -11.28 -10.07
CA PHE A 186 -16.28 -11.22 -8.81
C PHE A 186 -15.08 -10.31 -8.94
N LEU A 187 -14.82 -9.50 -7.92
CA LEU A 187 -13.60 -8.72 -7.78
C LEU A 187 -12.89 -9.12 -6.48
N VAL A 188 -11.75 -9.80 -6.60
CA VAL A 188 -10.87 -10.09 -5.48
C VAL A 188 -9.89 -8.92 -5.28
N ARG A 189 -10.03 -8.18 -4.20
CA ARG A 189 -9.29 -6.95 -3.92
C ARG A 189 -8.43 -7.08 -2.65
N PRO A 190 -7.19 -7.58 -2.75
CA PRO A 190 -6.19 -7.47 -1.70
C PRO A 190 -5.51 -6.09 -1.72
N CYS A 191 -4.56 -5.85 -0.81
CA CYS A 191 -3.61 -4.76 -0.97
C CYS A 191 -2.88 -4.89 -2.30
N GLN A 192 -2.75 -3.78 -3.03
CA GLN A 192 -2.14 -3.77 -4.36
C GLN A 192 -0.61 -3.63 -4.32
N HIS A 193 -0.01 -3.43 -3.13
CA HIS A 193 1.42 -3.20 -2.92
C HIS A 193 2.01 -2.22 -3.94
N CYS A 194 1.36 -1.06 -4.07
CA CYS A 194 1.68 0.00 -5.02
C CYS A 194 3.17 0.37 -4.99
N THR A 195 3.76 0.50 -6.18
CA THR A 195 5.12 1.07 -6.31
C THR A 195 5.10 2.54 -5.94
N ASP A 196 4.10 3.25 -6.45
CA ASP A 196 3.87 4.64 -6.10
C ASP A 196 2.77 4.73 -5.05
N SER A 197 3.12 4.36 -3.81
CA SER A 197 2.17 4.16 -2.74
C SER A 197 1.74 5.49 -2.10
N PRO A 198 0.47 5.93 -2.22
CA PRO A 198 0.01 7.12 -1.51
C PRO A 198 -0.02 6.91 0.01
N CYS A 199 -0.17 5.65 0.47
CA CYS A 199 -0.31 5.37 1.90
C CYS A 199 1.03 5.43 2.66
N THR A 200 2.17 5.22 1.99
CA THR A 200 3.50 5.43 2.59
C THR A 200 3.78 6.92 2.76
N LYS A 201 3.49 7.73 1.74
CA LYS A 201 3.73 9.18 1.72
C LYS A 201 3.03 9.93 2.85
N VAL A 202 1.81 9.53 3.21
CA VAL A 202 1.02 10.19 4.25
C VAL A 202 1.38 9.77 5.67
N CYS A 203 2.25 8.78 5.88
CA CYS A 203 2.54 8.33 7.23
C CYS A 203 3.50 9.31 7.92
N PRO A 204 3.07 10.04 8.97
CA PRO A 204 3.90 11.09 9.58
C PRO A 204 5.13 10.53 10.30
N VAL A 205 5.04 9.29 10.80
CA VAL A 205 6.07 8.62 11.63
C VAL A 205 6.84 7.54 10.86
N GLY A 206 6.68 7.45 9.53
CA GLY A 206 7.41 6.47 8.71
C GLY A 206 7.02 4.99 8.95
N ALA A 207 6.00 4.69 9.77
CA ALA A 207 5.53 3.33 10.02
C ALA A 207 5.15 2.60 8.72
N ARG A 208 4.44 3.28 7.82
CA ARG A 208 4.10 2.76 6.49
C ARG A 208 5.24 3.05 5.52
N HIS A 209 5.89 2.01 5.03
CA HIS A 209 7.06 2.15 4.15
C HIS A 209 7.07 1.08 3.06
N THR A 210 7.83 1.32 1.99
CA THR A 210 8.13 0.32 0.97
C THR A 210 9.49 -0.32 1.29
N ARG A 211 9.56 -1.64 1.32
CA ARG A 211 10.81 -2.38 1.49
C ARG A 211 11.58 -2.36 0.17
N GLU A 212 12.81 -1.84 0.20
CA GLU A 212 13.61 -1.57 -1.00
C GLU A 212 13.99 -2.84 -1.78
N GLU A 213 14.22 -3.96 -1.07
CA GLU A 213 14.74 -5.18 -1.68
C GLU A 213 13.74 -5.92 -2.58
N ASP A 214 12.44 -5.78 -2.30
CA ASP A 214 11.39 -6.60 -2.92
C ASP A 214 10.08 -5.85 -3.25
N GLY A 215 10.01 -4.57 -2.89
CA GLY A 215 8.87 -3.70 -3.18
C GLY A 215 7.65 -3.92 -2.30
N LEU A 216 7.75 -4.67 -1.20
CA LEU A 216 6.60 -4.84 -0.29
C LEU A 216 6.29 -3.54 0.45
N VAL A 217 5.04 -3.09 0.36
CA VAL A 217 4.53 -2.02 1.23
C VAL A 217 4.16 -2.64 2.59
N LEU A 218 4.79 -2.23 3.69
CA LEU A 218 4.62 -2.83 5.02
C LEU A 218 4.24 -1.77 6.06
N THR A 219 3.66 -2.19 7.18
CA THR A 219 3.54 -1.34 8.38
C THR A 219 4.52 -1.86 9.42
N ASP A 220 5.38 -1.01 9.95
CA ASP A 220 6.09 -1.26 11.19
C ASP A 220 5.15 -1.01 12.37
N TYR A 221 4.74 -2.08 13.05
CA TYR A 221 3.75 -2.04 14.12
C TYR A 221 4.28 -1.38 15.40
N ASP A 222 5.59 -1.35 15.63
CA ASP A 222 6.19 -0.77 16.83
C ASP A 222 6.09 0.75 16.87
N ILE A 223 6.16 1.39 15.70
CA ILE A 223 6.15 2.86 15.56
C ILE A 223 4.83 3.38 15.01
N CYS A 224 3.89 2.51 14.62
CA CYS A 224 2.59 2.93 14.13
C CYS A 224 1.77 3.58 15.25
N ILE A 225 1.48 4.87 15.11
CA ILE A 225 0.69 5.65 16.07
C ILE A 225 -0.83 5.55 15.86
N GLY A 226 -1.28 4.87 14.81
CA GLY A 226 -2.71 4.69 14.58
C GLY A 226 -3.47 5.94 14.11
N CYS A 227 -2.80 6.90 13.44
CA CYS A 227 -3.45 8.12 12.92
C CYS A 227 -4.39 7.89 11.73
N ARG A 228 -4.38 6.69 11.13
CA ARG A 228 -5.30 6.25 10.05
C ARG A 228 -5.26 7.07 8.76
N TYR A 229 -4.32 8.00 8.58
CA TYR A 229 -4.12 8.71 7.31
C TYR A 229 -3.84 7.75 6.13
N CYS A 230 -3.20 6.61 6.40
CA CYS A 230 -2.99 5.56 5.40
C CYS A 230 -4.29 4.86 4.96
N GLU A 231 -5.35 4.85 5.78
CA GLU A 231 -6.66 4.29 5.47
C GLU A 231 -7.35 5.14 4.40
N VAL A 232 -7.37 6.46 4.60
CA VAL A 232 -8.00 7.43 3.71
C VAL A 232 -7.21 7.64 2.41
N SER A 233 -5.88 7.66 2.45
CA SER A 233 -5.07 7.84 1.22
C SER A 233 -5.14 6.67 0.24
N CYS A 234 -5.50 5.47 0.71
CA CYS A 234 -5.53 4.28 -0.11
C CYS A 234 -6.79 4.23 -1.00
N PRO A 235 -6.67 4.26 -2.34
CA PRO A 235 -7.85 4.24 -3.22
C PRO A 235 -8.59 2.89 -3.22
N TYR A 236 -8.00 1.85 -2.63
CA TYR A 236 -8.56 0.49 -2.66
C TYR A 236 -9.36 0.14 -1.41
N GLY A 237 -9.28 0.93 -0.34
CA GLY A 237 -10.00 0.66 0.92
C GLY A 237 -9.67 -0.71 1.54
N VAL A 238 -8.38 -1.07 1.54
CA VAL A 238 -7.87 -2.40 1.97
C VAL A 238 -7.03 -2.34 3.25
N ASN A 239 -7.03 -1.20 3.93
CA ASN A 239 -6.41 -1.06 5.25
C ASN A 239 -7.45 -1.31 6.34
N TYR A 240 -7.00 -1.89 7.45
CA TYR A 240 -7.83 -2.13 8.62
C TYR A 240 -7.15 -1.57 9.86
N PHE A 241 -7.89 -0.80 10.65
CA PHE A 241 -7.44 -0.33 11.96
C PHE A 241 -7.86 -1.33 13.05
N GLN A 242 -6.91 -1.81 13.86
CA GLN A 242 -7.20 -2.75 14.93
C GLN A 242 -7.82 -2.03 16.14
N TRP A 243 -9.14 -1.91 16.13
CA TRP A 243 -9.92 -1.18 17.12
C TRP A 243 -9.82 -1.72 18.55
N GLY A 244 -9.94 -3.04 18.69
CA GLY A 244 -9.97 -3.74 19.97
C GLY A 244 -8.74 -4.61 20.17
N GLU A 245 -8.69 -5.28 21.32
CA GLU A 245 -7.71 -6.35 21.54
C GLU A 245 -7.86 -7.41 20.44
N PRO A 246 -6.75 -7.88 19.86
CA PRO A 246 -6.83 -8.92 18.87
C PRO A 246 -7.39 -10.24 19.43
N ASP A 247 -8.13 -10.99 18.60
CA ASP A 247 -8.80 -12.21 19.05
C ASP A 247 -7.80 -13.34 19.37
N VAL A 248 -6.74 -13.45 18.57
CA VAL A 248 -5.59 -14.32 18.83
C VAL A 248 -4.63 -13.53 19.72
N PRO A 249 -4.11 -14.03 20.85
CA PRO A 249 -3.09 -13.32 21.66
C PRO A 249 -1.67 -13.51 21.10
N ASP A 250 -0.74 -12.60 21.40
CA ASP A 250 0.64 -12.65 20.83
C ASP A 250 1.36 -13.95 21.18
N SER A 251 1.07 -14.53 22.36
CA SER A 251 1.64 -15.81 22.79
C SER A 251 1.28 -17.02 21.92
N GLU A 252 0.27 -16.90 21.07
CA GLU A 252 -0.18 -17.95 20.14
C GLU A 252 0.39 -17.75 18.72
N ILE A 253 1.05 -16.62 18.46
CA ILE A 253 1.70 -16.33 17.18
C ILE A 253 3.20 -16.62 17.35
N PRO A 254 3.81 -17.47 16.51
CA PRO A 254 5.26 -17.67 16.53
C PRO A 254 5.99 -16.33 16.37
N ASP A 255 6.99 -16.06 17.22
CA ASP A 255 7.79 -14.83 17.16
C ASP A 255 8.41 -14.62 15.77
N GLU A 256 8.81 -15.71 15.12
CA GLU A 256 9.39 -15.68 13.78
C GLU A 256 8.40 -15.12 12.74
N ASN A 257 7.10 -15.44 12.81
CA ASN A 257 6.08 -15.00 11.84
C ASN A 257 5.65 -13.53 12.01
N GLN A 258 6.20 -12.82 13.00
CA GLN A 258 5.88 -11.43 13.30
C GLN A 258 6.94 -10.47 12.78
N ILE A 259 8.19 -10.89 12.81
CA ILE A 259 9.35 -10.02 12.63
C ILE A 259 9.95 -10.28 11.25
N ASP A 260 10.15 -9.27 10.41
CA ASP A 260 10.87 -9.45 9.14
C ASP A 260 12.37 -9.72 9.33
N ASP A 261 13.06 -10.01 8.23
CA ASP A 261 14.51 -10.20 8.19
C ASP A 261 15.34 -8.99 8.72
N ARG A 262 14.73 -7.80 8.76
CA ARG A 262 15.32 -6.55 9.31
C ARG A 262 15.07 -6.38 10.81
N GLY A 263 14.30 -7.27 11.43
CA GLY A 263 13.99 -7.21 12.85
C GLY A 263 12.79 -6.32 13.20
N LYS A 264 11.95 -5.94 12.22
CA LYS A 264 10.77 -5.08 12.44
C LYS A 264 9.50 -5.91 12.56
N TRP A 265 8.59 -5.52 13.45
CA TRP A 265 7.28 -6.15 13.55
C TRP A 265 6.36 -5.70 12.41
N VAL A 266 6.25 -6.54 11.37
CA VAL A 266 5.49 -6.24 10.15
C VAL A 266 4.58 -7.40 9.72
N GLY A 267 4.80 -8.60 10.25
CA GLY A 267 4.07 -9.82 9.95
C GLY A 267 2.96 -10.10 10.97
N ALA A 268 2.07 -11.01 10.62
CA ALA A 268 0.86 -11.33 11.38
C ALA A 268 -0.02 -10.11 11.72
N ARG A 269 -1.06 -10.34 12.51
CA ARG A 269 -2.05 -9.33 12.87
C ARG A 269 -1.49 -8.23 13.78
N PRO A 270 -1.83 -6.95 13.54
CA PRO A 270 -1.37 -5.83 14.36
C PRO A 270 -1.93 -5.89 15.80
N PRO A 271 -1.26 -5.24 16.76
CA PRO A 271 -1.82 -4.98 18.09
C PRO A 271 -2.93 -3.93 18.03
N LYS A 272 -3.64 -3.74 19.13
CA LYS A 272 -4.66 -2.69 19.25
C LYS A 272 -4.07 -1.31 18.95
N GLY A 273 -4.81 -0.50 18.20
CA GLY A 273 -4.42 0.87 17.82
C GLY A 273 -3.48 0.95 16.62
N VAL A 274 -3.20 -0.16 15.94
CA VAL A 274 -2.25 -0.22 14.82
C VAL A 274 -2.95 -0.57 13.50
N MET A 275 -2.42 -0.03 12.40
CA MET A 275 -2.92 -0.25 11.04
C MET A 275 -2.36 -1.54 10.44
N GLY A 276 -3.24 -2.49 10.15
CA GLY A 276 -2.95 -3.72 9.40
C GLY A 276 -3.43 -3.64 7.94
N LYS A 277 -2.86 -4.51 7.11
CA LYS A 277 -3.31 -4.79 5.74
C LYS A 277 -2.66 -6.09 5.27
N CYS A 278 -3.09 -6.62 4.13
CA CYS A 278 -2.38 -7.70 3.45
C CYS A 278 -0.89 -7.33 3.26
N THR A 279 0.01 -8.23 3.64
CA THR A 279 1.47 -8.06 3.55
C THR A 279 2.10 -8.92 2.44
N PHE A 280 1.29 -9.51 1.56
CA PHE A 280 1.70 -10.60 0.65
C PHE A 280 2.38 -11.77 1.39
N CYS A 281 1.91 -12.06 2.61
CA CYS A 281 2.47 -13.09 3.47
C CYS A 281 3.98 -12.90 3.64
N VAL A 282 4.40 -11.73 4.13
CA VAL A 282 5.83 -11.36 4.33
C VAL A 282 6.62 -12.44 5.08
N ASP A 283 5.96 -13.12 6.03
CA ASP A 283 6.49 -14.26 6.78
C ASP A 283 6.82 -15.48 5.90
N ARG A 284 6.07 -15.70 4.81
CA ARG A 284 6.46 -16.68 3.78
C ARG A 284 7.62 -16.16 2.94
N GLN A 285 7.59 -14.89 2.53
CA GLN A 285 8.60 -14.35 1.62
C GLN A 285 9.98 -14.25 2.27
N ASP A 286 10.02 -14.06 3.59
CA ASP A 286 11.23 -14.05 4.40
C ASP A 286 11.69 -15.47 4.79
N GLY A 287 11.01 -16.51 4.29
CA GLY A 287 11.36 -17.92 4.50
C GLY A 287 11.05 -18.49 5.89
N GLN A 288 10.33 -17.73 6.73
CA GLN A 288 10.04 -18.10 8.12
C GLN A 288 9.07 -19.26 8.22
N MET A 289 8.19 -19.41 7.22
CA MET A 289 7.29 -20.55 7.06
C MET A 289 7.89 -21.71 6.23
N GLY A 290 9.20 -21.67 5.98
CA GLY A 290 9.93 -22.64 5.16
C GLY A 290 10.26 -22.10 3.76
N GLU A 291 11.47 -22.41 3.27
CA GLU A 291 11.96 -22.00 1.95
C GLU A 291 11.05 -22.46 0.80
N GLU A 292 10.30 -23.55 0.99
CA GLU A 292 9.33 -24.03 0.01
C GLU A 292 8.07 -23.17 -0.12
N LYS A 293 7.84 -22.26 0.83
CA LYS A 293 6.70 -21.33 0.83
C LYS A 293 7.04 -19.98 0.23
N VAL A 294 8.33 -19.63 0.10
CA VAL A 294 8.78 -18.40 -0.56
C VAL A 294 8.23 -18.37 -1.99
N GLY A 295 7.65 -17.24 -2.38
CA GLY A 295 6.97 -17.10 -3.67
C GLY A 295 5.56 -17.67 -3.72
N THR A 296 4.95 -18.01 -2.58
CA THR A 296 3.53 -18.38 -2.49
C THR A 296 2.79 -17.55 -1.45
N THR A 297 1.46 -17.59 -1.44
CA THR A 297 0.62 -16.95 -0.40
C THR A 297 -0.47 -17.88 0.12
N ALA A 298 -0.98 -17.64 1.33
CA ALA A 298 -2.14 -18.39 1.85
C ALA A 298 -3.37 -18.29 0.94
N CYS A 299 -3.62 -17.11 0.37
CA CYS A 299 -4.79 -16.89 -0.47
C CYS A 299 -4.68 -17.62 -1.81
N GLU A 300 -3.49 -17.73 -2.39
CA GLU A 300 -3.21 -18.58 -3.55
C GLU A 300 -3.40 -20.07 -3.23
N GLU A 301 -2.76 -20.59 -2.18
CA GLU A 301 -2.83 -22.02 -1.84
C GLU A 301 -4.26 -22.48 -1.50
N ALA A 302 -5.07 -21.60 -0.92
CA ALA A 302 -6.47 -21.89 -0.60
C ALA A 302 -7.40 -21.80 -1.82
N CYS A 303 -6.97 -21.19 -2.93
CA CYS A 303 -7.81 -20.97 -4.09
C CYS A 303 -7.97 -22.24 -4.95
N ALA A 304 -8.98 -23.05 -4.64
CA ALA A 304 -9.28 -24.27 -5.38
C ALA A 304 -9.58 -24.04 -6.88
N MET A 305 -9.99 -22.82 -7.23
CA MET A 305 -10.29 -22.42 -8.61
C MET A 305 -9.06 -21.95 -9.39
N ASN A 306 -7.89 -21.88 -8.76
CA ASN A 306 -6.66 -21.40 -9.39
C ASN A 306 -6.87 -20.01 -10.01
N ALA A 307 -7.43 -19.11 -9.21
CA ALA A 307 -7.75 -17.74 -9.60
C ALA A 307 -6.69 -16.74 -9.12
N ILE A 308 -5.84 -17.09 -8.15
CA ILE A 308 -4.82 -16.22 -7.58
C ILE A 308 -3.47 -16.84 -7.88
N HIS A 309 -2.55 -16.06 -8.44
CA HIS A 309 -1.18 -16.48 -8.76
C HIS A 309 -0.22 -15.44 -8.20
N PHE A 310 0.71 -15.85 -7.35
CA PHE A 310 1.66 -14.94 -6.70
C PHE A 310 3.09 -15.27 -7.10
N GLY A 311 3.97 -14.27 -7.14
CA GLY A 311 5.37 -14.49 -7.47
C GLY A 311 6.13 -13.22 -7.83
N ASP A 312 7.36 -13.40 -8.27
CA ASP A 312 8.25 -12.33 -8.69
C ASP A 312 7.85 -11.79 -10.07
N LEU A 313 7.44 -10.53 -10.14
CA LEU A 313 7.07 -9.85 -11.38
C LEU A 313 8.28 -9.59 -12.30
N ASN A 314 9.50 -9.56 -11.77
CA ASN A 314 10.71 -9.41 -12.57
C ASN A 314 11.15 -10.74 -13.22
N ASP A 315 10.74 -11.89 -12.66
CA ASP A 315 10.97 -13.19 -13.30
C ASP A 315 9.88 -13.48 -14.35
N PRO A 316 10.19 -13.49 -15.66
CA PRO A 316 9.19 -13.79 -16.70
C PRO A 316 8.66 -15.24 -16.64
N GLU A 317 9.32 -16.12 -15.89
CA GLU A 317 8.92 -17.50 -15.65
C GLU A 317 8.26 -17.68 -14.28
N SER A 318 7.91 -16.61 -13.56
CA SER A 318 7.08 -16.73 -12.36
C SER A 318 5.63 -17.07 -12.70
N ASP A 319 4.93 -17.71 -11.77
CA ASP A 319 3.51 -18.09 -11.90
C ASP A 319 2.60 -16.93 -12.35
N PRO A 320 2.65 -15.71 -11.77
CA PRO A 320 1.79 -14.61 -12.21
C PRO A 320 2.09 -14.16 -13.66
N ASN A 321 3.35 -14.18 -14.08
CA ASN A 321 3.77 -13.78 -15.42
C ASN A 321 3.44 -14.85 -16.47
N GLN A 322 3.68 -16.12 -16.16
CA GLN A 322 3.30 -17.24 -17.02
C GLN A 322 1.79 -17.27 -17.23
N HIS A 323 1.00 -17.17 -16.17
CA HIS A 323 -0.46 -17.23 -16.27
C HIS A 323 -1.04 -16.07 -17.11
N LEU A 324 -0.53 -14.86 -16.90
CA LEU A 324 -0.93 -13.68 -17.68
C LEU A 324 -0.56 -13.83 -19.16
N ARG A 325 0.64 -14.35 -19.46
CA ARG A 325 1.13 -14.61 -20.81
C ARG A 325 0.32 -15.70 -21.50
N GLU A 326 0.09 -16.83 -20.83
CA GLU A 326 -0.70 -17.94 -21.35
C GLU A 326 -2.14 -17.52 -21.66
N TYR A 327 -2.77 -16.74 -20.78
CA TYR A 327 -4.12 -16.22 -21.04
C TYR A 327 -4.13 -15.32 -22.29
N ARG A 328 -3.15 -14.43 -22.42
CA ARG A 328 -2.97 -13.56 -23.61
C ARG A 328 -2.77 -14.36 -24.89
N ASP A 329 -1.98 -15.44 -24.83
CA ASP A 329 -1.67 -16.29 -25.98
C ASP A 329 -2.85 -17.19 -26.41
N GLN A 330 -3.68 -17.64 -25.46
CA GLN A 330 -4.82 -18.52 -25.72
C GLN A 330 -6.03 -17.81 -26.34
N GLN A 331 -6.14 -16.49 -26.14
CA GLN A 331 -7.22 -15.69 -26.71
C GLN A 331 -6.93 -15.40 -28.20
N GLU A 332 -7.27 -16.35 -29.08
CA GLU A 332 -7.35 -16.07 -30.53
C GLU A 332 -8.32 -14.90 -30.78
N ASN A 333 -8.04 -14.08 -31.79
CA ASN A 333 -8.93 -13.02 -32.27
C ASN A 333 -10.37 -13.53 -32.42
N ASP A 334 -11.28 -13.16 -31.52
CA ASP A 334 -12.71 -13.31 -31.77
C ASP A 334 -13.15 -12.30 -32.84
N MET A 335 -13.05 -12.72 -34.10
CA MET A 335 -13.50 -11.94 -35.26
C MET A 335 -15.02 -11.96 -35.46
N THR A 336 -15.80 -12.52 -34.53
CA THR A 336 -17.27 -12.56 -34.62
C THR A 336 -17.88 -11.15 -34.54
N TYR A 337 -17.15 -10.19 -33.97
CA TYR A 337 -17.57 -8.79 -33.86
C TYR A 337 -16.71 -7.85 -34.73
N PRO A 338 -17.16 -7.51 -35.96
CA PRO A 338 -16.36 -6.77 -36.95
C PRO A 338 -16.05 -5.30 -36.59
N ASN A 339 -16.48 -4.83 -35.42
CA ASN A 339 -16.25 -3.46 -34.94
C ASN A 339 -15.35 -3.38 -33.68
N ARG A 340 -14.89 -4.49 -33.08
CA ARG A 340 -13.85 -4.42 -32.05
C ARG A 340 -12.51 -4.12 -32.74
N LYS A 341 -11.87 -3.01 -32.37
CA LYS A 341 -10.67 -2.53 -33.05
C LYS A 341 -9.37 -3.22 -32.63
N GLU A 342 -9.35 -3.97 -31.54
CA GLU A 342 -8.18 -4.68 -31.04
C GLU A 342 -8.64 -5.86 -30.17
N HIS A 343 -7.77 -6.87 -30.04
CA HIS A 343 -7.94 -7.98 -29.10
C HIS A 343 -8.19 -7.42 -27.69
N THR A 344 -9.42 -7.45 -27.18
CA THR A 344 -9.61 -7.13 -25.76
C THR A 344 -9.35 -8.41 -24.97
N VAL A 345 -8.07 -8.80 -24.86
CA VAL A 345 -7.68 -9.63 -23.72
C VAL A 345 -8.01 -8.77 -22.51
N SER A 346 -9.10 -9.08 -21.82
CA SER A 346 -9.54 -8.25 -20.69
C SER A 346 -8.57 -8.47 -19.55
N THR A 347 -7.50 -7.68 -19.54
CA THR A 347 -6.53 -7.58 -18.45
C THR A 347 -6.41 -6.13 -18.07
N PHE A 348 -6.38 -5.86 -16.78
CA PHE A 348 -6.31 -4.50 -16.25
C PHE A 348 -5.52 -4.51 -14.94
N LYS A 349 -5.05 -3.35 -14.50
CA LYS A 349 -4.78 -3.13 -13.09
C LYS A 349 -5.86 -2.21 -12.53
N LEU A 350 -6.23 -2.44 -11.27
CA LEU A 350 -7.36 -1.73 -10.68
C LEU A 350 -7.01 -0.24 -10.48
N MET A 351 -7.88 0.64 -10.99
CA MET A 351 -7.77 2.10 -10.84
C MET A 351 -6.43 2.67 -11.35
N GLU A 352 -5.96 2.23 -12.53
CA GLU A 352 -4.71 2.74 -13.12
C GLU A 352 -4.68 4.26 -13.27
N GLU A 353 -5.84 4.90 -13.46
CA GLU A 353 -5.98 6.35 -13.57
C GLU A 353 -5.54 7.10 -12.31
N ARG A 354 -5.39 6.42 -11.16
CA ARG A 354 -4.89 6.99 -9.91
C ARG A 354 -3.36 7.05 -9.84
N GLY A 355 -2.64 6.49 -10.83
CA GLY A 355 -1.18 6.56 -10.95
C GLY A 355 -0.38 5.76 -9.91
N THR A 356 -1.04 5.02 -9.01
CA THR A 356 -0.38 4.30 -7.90
C THR A 356 0.56 3.16 -8.33
N SER A 357 0.57 2.81 -9.62
CA SER A 357 1.38 1.72 -10.18
C SER A 357 1.25 0.42 -9.38
N PRO A 358 0.04 -0.18 -9.33
CA PRO A 358 -0.22 -1.38 -8.53
C PRO A 358 0.53 -2.61 -9.07
N ASN A 359 0.88 -3.51 -8.16
CA ASN A 359 1.60 -4.77 -8.43
C ASN A 359 0.66 -5.99 -8.51
N VAL A 360 -0.65 -5.78 -8.49
CA VAL A 360 -1.66 -6.81 -8.75
C VAL A 360 -2.27 -6.56 -10.13
N HIS A 361 -2.25 -7.60 -10.97
CA HIS A 361 -2.85 -7.61 -12.29
C HIS A 361 -4.12 -8.46 -12.26
N TYR A 362 -5.09 -8.09 -13.07
CA TYR A 362 -6.35 -8.79 -13.19
C TYR A 362 -6.53 -9.35 -14.60
N ILE A 363 -7.14 -10.53 -14.68
CA ILE A 363 -7.68 -11.12 -15.90
C ILE A 363 -9.21 -11.22 -15.70
N GLY A 364 -9.97 -10.83 -16.71
CA GLY A 364 -11.43 -10.76 -16.65
C GLY A 364 -11.92 -9.32 -16.77
N ASN A 365 -13.18 -9.09 -16.48
CA ASN A 365 -13.79 -7.78 -16.67
C ASN A 365 -13.47 -6.85 -15.49
N GLU A 366 -13.08 -5.62 -15.81
CA GLU A 366 -13.01 -4.54 -14.83
C GLU A 366 -14.43 -4.06 -14.51
N PRO A 367 -14.80 -3.84 -13.24
CA PRO A 367 -16.09 -3.25 -12.91
C PRO A 367 -16.23 -1.87 -13.55
N SER A 368 -17.33 -1.63 -14.28
CA SER A 368 -17.62 -0.29 -14.80
C SER A 368 -18.02 0.68 -13.67
N PRO A 369 -18.06 2.00 -13.94
CA PRO A 369 -18.66 2.97 -13.00
C PRO A 369 -20.13 2.72 -12.69
N HIS A 370 -20.82 1.87 -13.45
CA HIS A 370 -22.21 1.47 -13.24
C HIS A 370 -22.35 0.11 -12.56
N ALA A 371 -21.24 -0.53 -12.18
CA ALA A 371 -21.27 -1.79 -11.47
C ALA A 371 -21.92 -1.62 -10.08
N GLU A 372 -22.89 -2.48 -9.78
CA GLU A 372 -23.58 -2.50 -8.49
C GLU A 372 -23.15 -3.73 -7.69
N GLN A 373 -22.72 -3.51 -6.45
CA GLN A 373 -22.39 -4.62 -5.56
C GLN A 373 -23.68 -5.36 -5.18
N VAL A 374 -23.68 -6.68 -5.38
CA VAL A 374 -24.76 -7.58 -4.99
C VAL A 374 -24.31 -8.58 -3.93
N GLU A 375 -25.25 -9.32 -3.36
CA GLU A 375 -24.96 -10.40 -2.42
C GLU A 375 -24.33 -11.59 -3.18
N GLY A 376 -23.15 -12.01 -2.74
CA GLY A 376 -22.44 -13.14 -3.35
C GLY A 376 -23.03 -14.51 -2.98
N PRO A 377 -22.51 -15.58 -3.61
CA PRO A 377 -22.96 -16.96 -3.35
C PRO A 377 -22.67 -17.44 -1.93
N VAL A 378 -21.71 -16.80 -1.26
CA VAL A 378 -21.40 -16.98 0.15
C VAL A 378 -21.19 -15.62 0.78
N THR A 379 -21.83 -15.38 1.92
CA THR A 379 -21.70 -14.12 2.65
C THR A 379 -20.56 -14.17 3.66
N TYR A 380 -20.05 -12.99 4.03
CA TYR A 380 -19.06 -12.85 5.10
C TYR A 380 -19.65 -13.29 6.45
N GLU A 381 -20.95 -13.12 6.66
CA GLU A 381 -21.65 -13.54 7.88
C GLU A 381 -21.69 -15.07 7.99
N GLU A 382 -22.02 -15.78 6.91
CA GLU A 382 -22.02 -17.25 6.89
C GLU A 382 -20.64 -17.86 7.17
N ARG A 383 -19.58 -17.14 6.77
CA ARG A 383 -18.19 -17.52 7.08
C ARG A 383 -17.71 -17.03 8.45
N GLY A 384 -18.52 -16.25 9.16
CA GLY A 384 -18.19 -15.71 10.47
C GLY A 384 -16.99 -14.74 10.44
N ILE A 385 -16.80 -14.02 9.34
CA ILE A 385 -15.69 -13.08 9.09
C ILE A 385 -16.18 -11.63 8.99
N VAL A 386 -17.24 -11.29 9.71
CA VAL A 386 -17.74 -9.92 9.91
C VAL A 386 -17.26 -9.36 11.24
N ASP A 387 -16.84 -8.09 11.25
CA ASP A 387 -16.39 -7.43 12.49
C ASP A 387 -17.57 -6.78 13.20
N ASN A 388 -18.25 -7.56 14.03
CA ASN A 388 -19.37 -7.07 14.83
C ASN A 388 -18.91 -6.32 16.09
N ARG A 389 -17.60 -6.20 16.32
CA ARG A 389 -17.05 -5.53 17.51
C ARG A 389 -16.97 -4.03 17.32
N LYS A 390 -16.99 -3.54 16.08
CA LYS A 390 -16.96 -2.09 15.80
C LYS A 390 -18.07 -1.36 16.56
N GLU A 391 -19.29 -1.90 16.58
CA GLU A 391 -20.40 -1.29 17.32
C GLU A 391 -20.19 -1.29 18.86
N GLU A 392 -19.56 -2.33 19.43
CA GLU A 392 -19.30 -2.42 20.88
C GLU A 392 -18.02 -1.68 21.33
N VAL A 393 -17.05 -1.52 20.43
CA VAL A 393 -15.72 -0.92 20.68
C VAL A 393 -15.70 0.58 20.37
N LEU A 394 -16.44 1.05 19.35
CA LEU A 394 -16.57 2.47 19.04
C LEU A 394 -17.21 3.27 20.19
N ASP A 395 -18.12 2.66 20.94
CA ASP A 395 -18.74 3.28 22.13
C ASP A 395 -17.73 3.53 23.27
N ASN A 396 -16.54 2.91 23.23
CA ASN A 396 -15.53 2.98 24.29
C ASN A 396 -14.25 3.76 23.92
N GLY A 397 -14.15 4.26 22.68
CA GLY A 397 -13.01 5.02 22.17
C GLY A 397 -11.76 4.16 21.94
N ALA A 398 -11.08 4.37 20.80
CA ALA A 398 -9.77 3.81 20.53
C ALA A 398 -8.69 4.74 21.11
N MET A 399 -8.07 4.35 22.23
CA MET A 399 -6.90 5.06 22.76
C MET A 399 -5.65 4.43 22.18
N ALA A 400 -4.83 5.22 21.47
CA ALA A 400 -3.51 4.80 20.99
C ALA A 400 -2.59 4.42 22.17
N ASN A 401 -1.60 3.57 21.89
CA ASN A 401 -0.60 3.06 22.82
C ASN A 401 0.02 4.17 23.71
N LYS A 402 -0.51 4.33 24.93
CA LYS A 402 0.11 5.16 25.99
C LYS A 402 1.15 4.40 26.84
N GLU A 403 1.46 3.16 26.49
CA GLU A 403 2.32 2.27 27.31
C GLU A 403 3.77 2.16 26.82
N GLY A 404 4.26 3.12 26.03
CA GLY A 404 5.69 3.26 25.70
C GLY A 404 6.56 3.84 26.83
N GLU A 405 5.97 4.28 27.95
CA GLU A 405 6.68 4.78 29.14
C GLU A 405 6.38 3.92 30.39
N GLN A 406 6.74 2.63 30.37
CA GLN A 406 7.25 1.84 31.53
C GLN A 406 7.11 0.32 31.29
N ALA A 407 8.18 -0.35 30.84
CA ALA A 407 8.71 -1.61 31.39
C ALA A 407 10.00 -2.00 30.67
#